data_AF-A0A069RFX2-F1
#
_entry.id   AF-A0A069RFX2-F1
#
_cell.length_a   1.000
_cell.length_b   1.000
_cell.length_c   1.000
_cell.angle_alpha   90.00
_cell.angle_beta   90.00
_cell.angle_gamma   90.00
#
_symmetry.space_group_name_H-M   'P 1'
#
loop_
_entity.id
_entity.type
_entity.pdbx_description
1 polymer ?
#
loop_
_entity_poly.entity_id
_entity_poly.type
_entity_poly.pdbx_seq_one_letter_code
_entity_poly.pdbx_strand_id
1 'polypeptide(L)'
;MINPVIILQKELKKLQEFAEDNKKNFSNEEITKQTLILPFIKILGYDTKNPNEVKAEHSPENASNMLKVDYCINANGRDCIYVEAKPYGKNISRDIDQMKRYYDNSVCVEYGLLTNGTDYYFFTGLKESDKMYPYPFFSFNLMDYSIDDIETLTIFMKNKYNNRDMRLIARENRLINKMYKGIYELLGNPDEIKDFLADEFKGMEDEDFSRLISVAVERAIIKKGDEYEEERKQQVVLKYSENQLLSLGRFKYIEPLNHEIFIPDRSKFEMILQTSKDDYCVEKGNPTSDFFVSAIYTDNKNIKGFLIGHFLGELDENDEEDISLYCTPANDIAPFVKNNPIVNENGFINARFLKRTSRKNQSISYSLQSSISGVSFKNFPKLVVEMNNFDEFYEEFFSK
;
A
#
# COMPACT_ATOMS: atom_id res chain seq x y z
N MET A 1 22.14 2.99 27.12
CA MET A 1 20.75 2.49 27.08
C MET A 1 20.32 2.42 25.64
N ILE A 2 19.72 1.31 25.20
CA ILE A 2 19.22 1.17 23.82
C ILE A 2 18.00 2.09 23.67
N ASN A 3 17.90 2.82 22.55
CA ASN A 3 16.79 3.73 22.28
C ASN A 3 15.46 2.94 22.25
N PRO A 4 14.44 3.30 23.07
CA PRO A 4 13.16 2.60 23.12
C PRO A 4 12.44 2.57 21.76
N VAL A 5 12.61 3.60 20.93
CA VAL A 5 12.06 3.68 19.57
C VAL A 5 12.57 2.52 18.70
N ILE A 6 13.87 2.22 18.77
CA ILE A 6 14.49 1.15 17.97
C ILE A 6 13.97 -0.23 18.40
N ILE A 7 13.81 -0.45 19.71
CA ILE A 7 13.26 -1.71 20.23
C ILE A 7 11.82 -1.86 19.78
N LEU A 8 11.01 -0.80 19.95
CA LEU A 8 9.60 -0.78 19.59
C LEU A 8 9.43 -1.05 18.09
N GLN A 9 10.19 -0.35 17.24
CA GLN A 9 10.19 -0.55 15.79
C GLN A 9 10.50 -2.01 15.41
N LYS A 10 11.48 -2.64 16.06
CA LYS A 10 11.84 -4.02 15.77
C LYS A 10 10.71 -4.99 16.10
N GLU A 11 10.04 -4.82 17.24
CA GLU A 11 8.94 -5.71 17.63
C GLU A 11 7.67 -5.46 16.81
N LEU A 12 7.35 -4.19 16.49
CA LEU A 12 6.26 -3.84 15.58
C LEU A 12 6.46 -4.45 14.20
N LYS A 13 7.69 -4.40 13.66
CA LYS A 13 8.02 -5.02 12.38
C LYS A 13 7.78 -6.53 12.37
N LYS A 14 8.12 -7.24 13.44
CA LYS A 14 7.81 -8.67 13.55
C LYS A 14 6.31 -8.93 13.57
N LEU A 15 5.54 -8.10 14.26
CA LEU A 15 4.09 -8.22 14.30
C LEU A 15 3.46 -7.92 12.93
N GLN A 16 3.98 -6.93 12.22
CA GLN A 16 3.61 -6.60 10.84
C GLN A 16 3.88 -7.77 9.89
N GLU A 17 5.08 -8.34 9.89
CA GLU A 17 5.45 -9.51 9.07
C GLU A 17 4.53 -10.71 9.39
N PHE A 18 4.28 -10.97 10.68
CA PHE A 18 3.35 -12.02 11.09
C PHE A 18 1.91 -11.78 10.59
N ALA A 19 1.42 -10.54 10.69
CA ALA A 19 0.11 -10.16 10.18
C ALA A 19 0.03 -10.35 8.66
N GLU A 20 1.13 -10.06 7.94
CA GLU A 20 1.20 -10.23 6.50
C GLU A 20 1.13 -11.69 6.04
N ASP A 21 1.88 -12.55 6.70
CA ASP A 21 1.94 -13.98 6.36
C ASP A 21 0.63 -14.72 6.68
N ASN A 22 -0.16 -14.19 7.63
CA ASN A 22 -1.33 -14.88 8.19
C ASN A 22 -2.67 -14.22 7.87
N LYS A 23 -2.74 -13.25 6.94
CA LYS A 23 -3.98 -12.50 6.61
C LYS A 23 -5.22 -13.38 6.40
N LYS A 24 -5.06 -14.56 5.80
CA LYS A 24 -6.16 -15.50 5.49
C LYS A 24 -6.67 -16.27 6.72
N ASN A 25 -5.93 -16.26 7.82
CA ASN A 25 -6.21 -17.05 9.02
C ASN A 25 -6.99 -16.25 10.09
N PHE A 26 -7.14 -14.94 9.93
CA PHE A 26 -7.89 -14.07 10.86
C PHE A 26 -9.40 -14.13 10.58
N SER A 27 -10.05 -15.23 10.98
CA SER A 27 -11.45 -15.50 10.60
C SER A 27 -12.51 -14.82 11.46
N ASN A 28 -12.14 -14.33 12.66
CA ASN A 28 -13.07 -13.65 13.56
C ASN A 28 -12.35 -12.68 14.55
N GLU A 29 -13.16 -11.99 15.35
CA GLU A 29 -12.69 -11.03 16.37
C GLU A 29 -11.81 -11.66 17.44
N GLU A 30 -12.13 -12.87 17.90
CA GLU A 30 -11.37 -13.56 18.96
C GLU A 30 -9.97 -13.93 18.48
N ILE A 31 -9.84 -14.43 17.25
CA ILE A 31 -8.52 -14.68 16.66
C ILE A 31 -7.74 -13.36 16.55
N THR A 32 -8.39 -12.28 16.11
CA THR A 32 -7.75 -10.96 15.99
C THR A 32 -7.23 -10.46 17.34
N LYS A 33 -8.05 -10.60 18.39
CA LYS A 33 -7.72 -10.32 19.79
C LYS A 33 -6.45 -11.05 20.24
N GLN A 34 -6.41 -12.37 20.05
CA GLN A 34 -5.31 -13.21 20.52
C GLN A 34 -4.03 -13.03 19.70
N THR A 35 -4.13 -12.85 18.39
CA THR A 35 -2.99 -12.95 17.47
C THR A 35 -2.38 -11.61 17.07
N LEU A 36 -3.13 -10.50 17.18
CA LEU A 36 -2.65 -9.17 16.82
C LEU A 36 -2.72 -8.19 18.00
N ILE A 37 -3.87 -8.10 18.67
CA ILE A 37 -4.11 -7.09 19.71
C ILE A 37 -3.32 -7.38 20.98
N LEU A 38 -3.39 -8.61 21.53
CA LEU A 38 -2.59 -8.96 22.72
C LEU A 38 -1.08 -8.85 22.46
N PRO A 39 -0.52 -9.34 21.33
CA PRO A 39 0.87 -9.08 21.00
C PRO A 39 1.22 -7.60 20.95
N PHE A 40 0.37 -6.75 20.37
CA PHE A 40 0.58 -5.29 20.38
C PHE A 40 0.60 -4.72 21.81
N ILE A 41 -0.34 -5.10 22.67
CA ILE A 41 -0.36 -4.68 24.09
C ILE A 41 0.93 -5.11 24.81
N LYS A 42 1.41 -6.32 24.52
CA LYS A 42 2.70 -6.83 25.04
C LYS A 42 3.89 -6.02 24.53
N ILE A 43 3.87 -5.58 23.28
CA ILE A 43 4.91 -4.73 22.68
C ILE A 43 5.00 -3.37 23.40
N LEU A 44 3.86 -2.82 23.85
CA LEU A 44 3.83 -1.62 24.71
C LEU A 44 4.36 -1.88 26.14
N GLY A 45 4.72 -3.12 26.46
CA GLY A 45 5.36 -3.51 27.72
C GLY A 45 4.38 -3.92 28.82
N TYR A 46 3.10 -4.08 28.50
CA TYR A 46 2.10 -4.58 29.44
C TYR A 46 2.12 -6.11 29.52
N ASP A 47 1.93 -6.66 30.72
CA ASP A 47 1.84 -8.11 30.92
C ASP A 47 0.43 -8.63 30.62
N THR A 48 0.25 -9.18 29.42
CA THR A 48 -1.03 -9.75 28.97
C THR A 48 -1.45 -11.02 29.69
N LYS A 49 -0.56 -11.63 30.50
CA LYS A 49 -0.88 -12.79 31.33
C LYS A 49 -1.27 -12.42 32.75
N ASN A 50 -1.04 -11.17 33.16
CA ASN A 50 -1.41 -10.68 34.47
C ASN A 50 -2.83 -10.12 34.42
N PRO A 51 -3.85 -10.79 35.00
CA PRO A 51 -5.23 -10.33 34.94
C PRO A 51 -5.47 -9.06 35.75
N ASN A 52 -4.51 -8.62 36.57
CA ASN A 52 -4.60 -7.32 37.25
C ASN A 52 -4.05 -6.18 36.38
N GLU A 53 -3.31 -6.51 35.32
CA GLU A 53 -2.68 -5.56 34.41
C GLU A 53 -3.42 -5.47 33.07
N VAL A 54 -3.77 -6.60 32.47
CA VAL A 54 -4.61 -6.65 31.26
C VAL A 54 -5.84 -7.50 31.59
N LYS A 55 -6.93 -6.83 31.96
CA LYS A 55 -8.21 -7.45 32.34
C LYS A 55 -9.04 -7.69 31.09
N ALA A 56 -9.41 -8.93 30.81
CA ALA A 56 -10.37 -9.25 29.75
C ALA A 56 -11.81 -9.02 30.22
N GLU A 57 -12.71 -8.68 29.29
CA GLU A 57 -14.16 -8.55 29.55
C GLU A 57 -14.53 -7.61 30.72
N HIS A 58 -13.83 -6.49 30.82
CA HIS A 58 -13.97 -5.57 31.95
C HIS A 58 -15.21 -4.67 31.80
N SER A 59 -16.02 -4.54 32.84
CA SER A 59 -17.16 -3.61 32.86
C SER A 59 -16.73 -2.27 33.46
N PRO A 60 -17.03 -1.12 32.81
CA PRO A 60 -16.80 0.19 33.40
C PRO A 60 -17.55 0.36 34.74
N GLU A 61 -16.94 1.08 35.69
CA GLU A 61 -17.43 1.18 37.08
C GLU A 61 -18.90 1.65 37.21
N ASN A 62 -19.34 2.57 36.34
CA ASN A 62 -20.70 3.12 36.35
C ASN A 62 -21.60 2.56 35.24
N ALA A 63 -21.15 1.53 34.51
CA ALA A 63 -21.94 0.91 33.46
C ALA A 63 -22.72 -0.30 33.98
N SER A 64 -23.84 -0.63 33.32
CA SER A 64 -24.51 -1.91 33.55
C SER A 64 -23.53 -3.07 33.31
N ASN A 65 -23.60 -4.15 34.10
CA ASN A 65 -22.79 -5.37 33.94
C ASN A 65 -22.87 -6.05 32.54
N MET A 66 -23.74 -5.57 31.66
CA MET A 66 -23.87 -6.01 30.27
C MET A 66 -22.93 -5.25 29.31
N LEU A 67 -22.35 -4.12 29.73
CA LEU A 67 -21.46 -3.29 28.92
C LEU A 67 -20.01 -3.61 29.31
N LYS A 68 -19.34 -4.45 28.51
CA LYS A 68 -17.97 -4.91 28.74
C LYS A 68 -17.05 -4.46 27.62
N VAL A 69 -15.91 -3.89 27.96
CA VAL A 69 -14.80 -3.71 27.01
C VAL A 69 -14.01 -4.99 26.87
N ASP A 70 -13.40 -5.22 25.71
CA ASP A 70 -12.62 -6.43 25.46
C ASP A 70 -11.41 -6.52 26.38
N TYR A 71 -10.65 -5.42 26.50
CA TYR A 71 -9.56 -5.32 27.47
C TYR A 71 -9.58 -4.00 28.22
N CYS A 72 -9.18 -4.06 29.49
CA CYS A 72 -8.83 -2.90 30.30
C CYS A 72 -7.36 -3.05 30.73
N ILE A 73 -6.54 -2.08 30.34
CA ILE A 73 -5.12 -2.01 30.69
C ILE A 73 -4.98 -1.14 31.93
N ASN A 74 -4.39 -1.71 32.97
CA ASN A 74 -4.05 -1.04 34.21
C ASN A 74 -2.59 -0.59 34.19
N ALA A 75 -2.35 0.69 34.44
CA ALA A 75 -1.00 1.23 34.62
C ALA A 75 -0.90 1.88 36.01
N ASN A 76 0.15 1.54 36.76
CA ASN A 76 0.41 2.08 38.10
C ASN A 76 -0.79 1.93 39.08
N GLY A 77 -1.53 0.83 38.99
CA GLY A 77 -2.64 0.52 39.89
C GLY A 77 -3.97 1.21 39.52
N ARG A 78 -4.07 1.86 38.36
CA ARG A 78 -5.31 2.49 37.87
C ARG A 78 -5.67 1.98 36.48
N ASP A 79 -6.96 1.85 36.23
CA ASP A 79 -7.48 1.45 34.91
C ASP A 79 -7.33 2.64 33.97
N CYS A 80 -6.46 2.48 32.97
CA CYS A 80 -5.90 3.59 32.21
C CYS A 80 -6.38 3.64 30.77
N ILE A 81 -6.48 2.47 30.14
CA ILE A 81 -6.81 2.35 28.72
C ILE A 81 -7.89 1.28 28.55
N TYR A 82 -9.02 1.65 27.97
CA TYR A 82 -10.01 0.69 27.47
C TYR A 82 -9.72 0.33 26.04
N VAL A 83 -9.74 -0.97 25.73
CA VAL A 83 -9.49 -1.51 24.40
C VAL A 83 -10.77 -2.17 23.90
N GLU A 84 -11.27 -1.71 22.75
CA GLU A 84 -12.35 -2.34 22.01
C GLU A 84 -11.76 -2.95 20.74
N ALA A 85 -11.95 -4.25 20.59
CA ALA A 85 -11.46 -5.02 19.46
C ALA A 85 -12.56 -5.18 18.41
N LYS A 86 -12.11 -5.36 17.16
CA LYS A 86 -12.94 -5.69 16.01
C LYS A 86 -12.25 -6.75 15.15
N PRO A 87 -13.00 -7.50 14.32
CA PRO A 87 -12.39 -8.45 13.38
C PRO A 87 -11.39 -7.77 12.44
N TYR A 88 -10.29 -8.45 12.17
CA TYR A 88 -9.32 -8.06 11.15
C TYR A 88 -10.00 -7.67 9.83
N GLY A 89 -9.56 -6.56 9.23
CA GLY A 89 -10.10 -6.03 7.97
C GLY A 89 -11.45 -5.31 8.08
N LYS A 90 -12.09 -5.27 9.25
CA LYS A 90 -13.29 -4.43 9.46
C LYS A 90 -12.86 -2.96 9.50
N ASN A 91 -13.61 -2.10 8.81
CA ASN A 91 -13.49 -0.66 8.98
C ASN A 91 -14.07 -0.23 10.35
N ILE A 92 -13.19 0.15 11.26
CA ILE A 92 -13.52 0.46 12.66
C ILE A 92 -14.03 1.90 12.89
N SER A 93 -14.00 2.77 11.87
CA SER A 93 -14.50 4.16 12.02
C SER A 93 -15.98 4.25 12.42
N ARG A 94 -16.76 3.19 12.12
CA ARG A 94 -18.19 3.09 12.46
C ARG A 94 -18.44 2.63 13.90
N ASP A 95 -17.40 2.17 14.60
CA ASP A 95 -17.50 1.62 15.95
C ASP A 95 -17.09 2.64 17.04
N ILE A 96 -16.80 3.90 16.65
CA ILE A 96 -16.42 4.99 17.55
C ILE A 96 -17.50 5.25 18.61
N ASP A 97 -18.78 5.16 18.23
CA ASP A 97 -19.91 5.35 19.17
C ASP A 97 -19.92 4.30 20.29
N GLN A 98 -19.45 3.09 20.01
CA GLN A 98 -19.35 2.04 21.02
C GLN A 98 -18.23 2.36 22.02
N MET A 99 -17.05 2.75 21.52
CA MET A 99 -15.95 3.23 22.36
C MET A 99 -16.37 4.43 23.21
N LYS A 100 -17.09 5.38 22.61
CA LYS A 100 -17.62 6.56 23.31
C LYS A 100 -18.49 6.17 24.50
N ARG A 101 -19.38 5.18 24.34
CA ARG A 101 -20.22 4.71 25.43
C ARG A 101 -19.41 4.10 26.57
N TYR A 102 -18.36 3.34 26.28
CA TYR A 102 -17.51 2.80 27.34
C TYR A 102 -16.73 3.90 28.08
N TYR A 103 -16.16 4.83 27.33
CA TYR A 103 -15.38 5.94 27.87
C TYR A 103 -16.25 6.85 28.74
N ASP A 104 -17.38 7.34 28.21
CA ASP A 104 -18.26 8.32 28.89
C ASP A 104 -18.97 7.73 30.13
N ASN A 105 -19.02 6.39 30.28
CA ASN A 105 -19.57 5.70 31.46
C ASN A 105 -18.49 5.24 32.47
N SER A 106 -17.26 5.76 32.36
CA SER A 106 -16.16 5.46 33.28
C SER A 106 -15.65 6.72 33.97
N VAL A 107 -15.33 6.61 35.25
CA VAL A 107 -14.79 7.71 36.06
C VAL A 107 -13.27 7.75 36.01
N CYS A 108 -12.64 6.61 35.73
CA CYS A 108 -11.21 6.40 35.95
C CYS A 108 -10.41 6.23 34.65
N VAL A 109 -11.08 5.93 33.53
CA VAL A 109 -10.39 5.70 32.24
C VAL A 109 -9.88 7.01 31.65
N GLU A 110 -8.65 6.99 31.15
CA GLU A 110 -8.03 8.17 30.56
C GLU A 110 -7.95 8.10 29.03
N TYR A 111 -7.93 6.88 28.49
CA TYR A 111 -7.82 6.64 27.05
C TYR A 111 -8.73 5.51 26.57
N GLY A 112 -9.25 5.69 25.36
CA GLY A 112 -9.90 4.63 24.59
C GLY A 112 -9.01 4.20 23.43
N LEU A 113 -8.92 2.90 23.16
CA LEU A 113 -8.22 2.31 22.04
C LEU A 113 -9.19 1.42 21.25
N LEU A 114 -9.57 1.85 20.06
CA LEU A 114 -10.39 1.06 19.14
C LEU A 114 -9.49 0.45 18.07
N THR A 115 -9.58 -0.87 17.85
CA THR A 115 -8.67 -1.53 16.91
C THR A 115 -9.24 -2.79 16.25
N ASN A 116 -8.79 -3.08 15.02
CA ASN A 116 -8.99 -4.36 14.33
C ASN A 116 -7.68 -5.19 14.22
N GLY A 117 -6.66 -4.86 15.02
CA GLY A 117 -5.33 -5.48 14.97
C GLY A 117 -4.37 -4.93 13.91
N THR A 118 -4.84 -4.09 12.98
CA THR A 118 -3.97 -3.33 12.06
C THR A 118 -4.13 -1.83 12.21
N ASP A 119 -5.36 -1.34 12.36
CA ASP A 119 -5.67 0.06 12.63
C ASP A 119 -5.89 0.24 14.12
N TYR A 120 -5.31 1.29 14.70
CA TYR A 120 -5.37 1.61 16.13
C TYR A 120 -5.75 3.06 16.30
N TYR A 121 -6.94 3.32 16.83
CA TYR A 121 -7.47 4.67 17.05
C TYR A 121 -7.48 4.99 18.54
N PHE A 122 -6.70 5.99 18.94
CA PHE A 122 -6.55 6.44 20.32
C PHE A 122 -7.43 7.66 20.58
N PHE A 123 -8.23 7.57 21.65
CA PHE A 123 -9.19 8.58 22.09
C PHE A 123 -8.89 9.03 23.51
N THR A 124 -9.26 10.26 23.84
CA THR A 124 -9.22 10.79 25.20
C THR A 124 -10.34 11.80 25.42
N GLY A 125 -10.56 12.19 26.67
CA GLY A 125 -11.58 13.12 27.10
C GLY A 125 -11.25 14.59 26.88
N LEU A 126 -12.29 15.42 26.83
CA LEU A 126 -12.17 16.88 26.93
C LEU A 126 -11.98 17.31 28.39
N LYS A 127 -11.01 18.20 28.63
CA LYS A 127 -10.71 18.74 29.98
C LYS A 127 -11.92 19.41 30.64
N GLU A 128 -12.88 19.94 29.86
CA GLU A 128 -14.05 20.62 30.38
C GLU A 128 -15.26 19.72 30.67
N SER A 129 -15.30 18.46 30.21
CA SER A 129 -16.55 17.68 30.26
C SER A 129 -16.44 16.21 30.62
N ASP A 130 -15.25 15.65 30.92
CA ASP A 130 -15.00 14.21 31.16
C ASP A 130 -15.57 13.27 30.06
N LYS A 131 -15.93 13.84 28.90
CA LYS A 131 -16.50 13.12 27.75
C LYS A 131 -15.44 12.90 26.70
N MET A 132 -15.48 11.75 26.06
CA MET A 132 -14.62 11.39 24.94
C MET A 132 -14.81 12.36 23.78
N TYR A 133 -13.69 12.86 23.27
CA TYR A 133 -13.64 13.61 22.03
C TYR A 133 -14.02 12.68 20.85
N PRO A 134 -14.89 13.10 19.92
CA PRO A 134 -15.43 12.22 18.87
C PRO A 134 -14.42 11.77 17.81
N TYR A 135 -13.23 12.39 17.75
CA TYR A 135 -12.19 12.02 16.79
C TYR A 135 -10.97 11.44 17.51
N PRO A 136 -10.27 10.46 16.91
CA PRO A 136 -9.02 10.00 17.47
C PRO A 136 -8.00 11.14 17.47
N PHE A 137 -7.27 11.29 18.58
CA PHE A 137 -6.17 12.24 18.62
C PHE A 137 -4.90 11.65 18.00
N PHE A 138 -4.79 10.32 17.97
CA PHE A 138 -3.71 9.60 17.34
C PHE A 138 -4.26 8.34 16.65
N SER A 139 -3.81 8.09 15.43
CA SER A 139 -4.17 6.92 14.63
C SER A 139 -2.88 6.27 14.17
N PHE A 140 -2.75 4.97 14.41
CA PHE A 140 -1.59 4.18 14.03
C PHE A 140 -2.03 3.01 13.14
N ASN A 141 -1.34 2.79 12.03
CA ASN A 141 -1.58 1.66 11.14
C ASN A 141 -0.34 0.74 11.13
N LEU A 142 -0.49 -0.50 11.58
CA LEU A 142 0.58 -1.49 11.66
C LEU A 142 1.19 -1.83 10.29
N MET A 143 0.42 -1.67 9.21
CA MET A 143 0.85 -1.93 7.84
C MET A 143 1.57 -0.74 7.22
N ASP A 144 1.35 0.46 7.76
CA ASP A 144 1.87 1.72 7.23
C ASP A 144 2.06 2.75 8.36
N TYR A 145 3.28 2.84 8.88
CA TYR A 145 3.64 3.76 9.95
C TYR A 145 4.99 4.44 9.72
N SER A 146 5.09 5.67 10.18
CA SER A 146 6.30 6.49 10.17
C SER A 146 7.13 6.32 11.45
N ILE A 147 8.32 6.92 11.50
CA ILE A 147 9.12 6.97 12.73
C ILE A 147 8.42 7.80 13.80
N ASP A 148 7.78 8.91 13.42
CA ASP A 148 7.05 9.80 14.34
C ASP A 148 5.87 9.09 15.01
N ASP A 149 5.24 8.15 14.31
CA ASP A 149 4.19 7.31 14.89
C ASP A 149 4.75 6.40 15.98
N ILE A 150 5.96 5.85 15.80
CA ILE A 150 6.64 5.03 16.81
C ILE A 150 7.03 5.89 18.01
N GLU A 151 7.53 7.10 17.77
CA GLU A 151 7.84 8.07 18.82
C GLU A 151 6.59 8.39 19.64
N THR A 152 5.45 8.62 18.98
CA THR A 152 4.16 8.84 19.62
C THR A 152 3.69 7.61 20.39
N LEU A 153 3.85 6.40 19.82
CA LEU A 153 3.51 5.14 20.50
C LEU A 153 4.32 4.92 21.78
N THR A 154 5.56 5.43 21.85
CA THR A 154 6.40 5.25 23.06
C THR A 154 5.76 5.84 24.31
N ILE A 155 4.88 6.83 24.15
CA ILE A 155 4.17 7.47 25.25
C ILE A 155 3.20 6.47 25.92
N PHE A 156 2.57 5.60 25.13
CA PHE A 156 1.66 4.55 25.61
C PHE A 156 2.38 3.34 26.20
N MET A 157 3.72 3.34 26.24
CA MET A 157 4.46 2.25 26.87
C MET A 157 4.30 2.29 28.40
N LYS A 158 4.20 1.12 29.01
CA LYS A 158 4.05 0.97 30.48
C LYS A 158 5.02 1.81 31.30
N ASN A 159 6.30 1.85 30.90
CA ASN A 159 7.36 2.56 31.61
C ASN A 159 7.43 4.07 31.32
N LYS A 160 6.67 4.55 30.34
CA LYS A 160 6.54 5.96 29.95
C LYS A 160 5.17 6.53 30.30
N TYR A 161 4.27 5.69 30.80
CA TYR A 161 2.91 6.07 31.11
C TYR A 161 2.86 7.20 32.15
N ASN A 162 2.52 8.41 31.70
CA ASN A 162 2.30 9.59 32.52
C ASN A 162 1.07 10.37 32.03
N ASN A 163 0.06 10.46 32.89
CA ASN A 163 -1.24 11.03 32.58
C ASN A 163 -1.17 12.52 32.21
N ARG A 164 -0.19 13.28 32.74
CA ARG A 164 -0.04 14.70 32.41
C ARG A 164 0.51 14.89 31.00
N ASP A 165 1.57 14.16 30.68
CA ASP A 165 2.26 14.26 29.40
C ASP A 165 1.36 13.79 28.25
N MET A 166 0.64 12.68 28.45
CA MET A 166 -0.31 12.19 27.45
C MET A 166 -1.48 13.14 27.16
N ARG A 167 -2.07 13.76 28.20
CA ARG A 167 -3.16 14.73 28.00
C ARG A 167 -2.67 15.97 27.25
N LEU A 168 -1.44 16.41 27.51
CA LEU A 168 -0.83 17.51 26.78
C LEU A 168 -0.64 17.13 25.31
N ILE A 169 -0.09 15.95 25.03
CA ILE A 169 0.15 15.46 23.67
C ILE A 169 -1.16 15.24 22.89
N ALA A 170 -2.20 14.74 23.56
CA ALA A 170 -3.52 14.61 22.95
C ALA A 170 -4.14 15.97 22.63
N ARG A 171 -3.98 16.97 23.52
CA ARG A 171 -4.40 18.35 23.25
C ARG A 171 -3.67 18.92 22.05
N GLU A 172 -2.35 18.76 21.99
CA GLU A 172 -1.52 19.25 20.88
C GLU A 172 -1.90 18.59 19.57
N ASN A 173 -1.99 17.26 19.52
CA ASN A 173 -2.39 16.54 18.32
C ASN A 173 -3.80 16.91 17.85
N ARG A 174 -4.73 17.18 18.77
CA ARG A 174 -6.05 17.72 18.41
C ARG A 174 -5.94 19.09 17.73
N LEU A 175 -5.10 19.98 18.25
CA LEU A 175 -4.87 21.30 17.66
C LEU A 175 -4.19 21.17 16.29
N ILE A 176 -3.18 20.32 16.15
CA ILE A 176 -2.52 20.00 14.87
C ILE A 176 -3.54 19.47 13.88
N ASN A 177 -4.39 18.51 14.26
CA ASN A 177 -5.41 17.94 13.36
C ASN A 177 -6.45 18.98 12.93
N LYS A 178 -6.83 19.90 13.83
CA LYS A 178 -7.73 21.01 13.49
C LYS A 178 -7.08 22.00 12.52
N MET A 179 -5.82 22.39 12.78
CA MET A 179 -5.04 23.24 11.88
C MET A 179 -4.87 22.57 10.52
N TYR A 180 -4.42 21.32 10.49
CA TYR A 180 -4.23 20.51 9.30
C TYR A 180 -5.49 20.49 8.46
N LYS A 181 -6.65 20.17 9.05
CA LYS A 181 -7.91 20.06 8.31
C LYS A 181 -8.30 21.39 7.66
N GLY A 182 -8.22 22.50 8.41
CA GLY A 182 -8.54 23.82 7.86
C GLY A 182 -7.55 24.28 6.79
N ILE A 183 -6.25 24.08 7.01
CA ILE A 183 -5.20 24.36 6.01
C ILE A 183 -5.43 23.53 4.76
N TYR A 184 -5.74 22.24 4.93
CA TYR A 184 -5.96 21.28 3.84
C TYR A 184 -7.17 21.65 2.97
N GLU A 185 -8.31 21.98 3.61
CA GLU A 185 -9.54 22.38 2.92
C GLU A 185 -9.37 23.70 2.14
N LEU A 186 -8.50 24.59 2.64
CA LEU A 186 -8.23 25.91 2.06
C LEU A 186 -6.93 25.93 1.23
N LEU A 187 -6.34 24.77 0.91
CA LEU A 187 -5.13 24.67 0.10
C LEU A 187 -5.32 25.39 -1.24
N GLY A 188 -4.51 26.42 -1.48
CA GLY A 188 -4.60 27.28 -2.67
C GLY A 188 -5.17 28.67 -2.42
N ASN A 189 -5.73 28.94 -1.23
CA ASN A 189 -6.23 30.25 -0.82
C ASN A 189 -5.47 30.76 0.42
N PRO A 190 -4.25 31.32 0.28
CA PRO A 190 -3.43 31.72 1.42
C PRO A 190 -4.08 32.74 2.36
N ASP A 191 -4.89 33.66 1.82
CA ASP A 191 -5.58 34.67 2.63
C ASP A 191 -6.67 34.03 3.51
N GLU A 192 -7.44 33.07 2.98
CA GLU A 192 -8.45 32.35 3.77
C GLU A 192 -7.81 31.45 4.84
N ILE A 193 -6.66 30.83 4.55
CA ILE A 193 -5.88 30.09 5.55
C ILE A 193 -5.48 31.02 6.70
N LYS A 194 -4.99 32.22 6.38
CA LYS A 194 -4.58 33.20 7.37
C LYS A 194 -5.76 33.65 8.25
N ASP A 195 -6.91 33.93 7.64
CA ASP A 195 -8.11 34.34 8.37
C ASP A 195 -8.64 33.22 9.27
N PHE A 196 -8.70 31.98 8.76
CA PHE A 196 -9.05 30.79 9.55
C PHE A 196 -8.13 30.62 10.76
N LEU A 197 -6.81 30.68 10.55
CA LEU A 197 -5.84 30.49 11.63
C LEU A 197 -5.93 31.60 12.69
N ALA A 198 -6.13 32.84 12.25
CA ALA A 198 -6.25 33.99 13.13
C ALA A 198 -7.52 33.94 14.01
N ASP A 199 -8.63 33.45 13.46
CA ASP A 199 -9.89 33.35 14.20
C ASP A 199 -9.90 32.13 15.14
N GLU A 200 -9.58 30.94 14.62
CA GLU A 200 -9.74 29.67 15.36
C GLU A 200 -8.68 29.41 16.42
N PHE A 201 -7.50 30.04 16.31
CA PHE A 201 -6.38 29.87 17.24
C PHE A 201 -6.00 31.17 17.95
N LYS A 202 -6.94 32.13 17.99
CA LYS A 202 -6.78 33.39 18.71
C LYS A 202 -6.42 33.16 20.18
N GLY A 203 -5.34 33.81 20.63
CA GLY A 203 -4.89 33.74 22.02
C GLY A 203 -4.00 32.53 22.35
N MET A 204 -3.60 31.74 21.35
CA MET A 204 -2.51 30.79 21.49
C MET A 204 -1.17 31.53 21.62
N GLU A 205 -0.24 31.01 22.43
CA GLU A 205 1.11 31.56 22.53
C GLU A 205 1.88 31.36 21.22
N ASP A 206 2.65 32.35 20.80
CA ASP A 206 3.32 32.37 19.49
C ASP A 206 4.26 31.17 19.28
N GLU A 207 4.98 30.75 20.31
CA GLU A 207 5.90 29.59 20.25
C GLU A 207 5.14 28.28 20.00
N ASP A 208 4.04 28.06 20.72
CA ASP A 208 3.18 26.89 20.53
C ASP A 208 2.50 26.93 19.16
N PHE A 209 1.98 28.09 18.75
CA PHE A 209 1.37 28.25 17.45
C PHE A 209 2.35 27.90 16.32
N SER A 210 3.57 28.47 16.36
CA SER A 210 4.62 28.22 15.36
C SER A 210 5.03 26.75 15.29
N ARG A 211 5.11 26.07 16.43
CA ARG A 211 5.45 24.65 16.48
C ARG A 211 4.34 23.78 15.88
N LEU A 212 3.09 24.00 16.28
CA LEU A 212 1.95 23.17 15.86
C LEU A 212 1.58 23.42 14.38
N ILE A 213 1.63 24.67 13.91
CA ILE A 213 1.32 25.01 12.52
C ILE A 213 2.31 24.38 11.55
N SER A 214 3.60 24.33 11.91
CA SER A 214 4.64 23.72 11.06
C SER A 214 4.32 22.25 10.76
N VAL A 215 3.95 21.49 11.80
CA VAL A 215 3.55 20.08 11.66
C VAL A 215 2.26 19.96 10.84
N ALA A 216 1.29 20.84 11.06
CA ALA A 216 0.03 20.82 10.33
C ALA A 216 0.20 21.10 8.82
N VAL A 217 1.04 22.08 8.47
CA VAL A 217 1.37 22.42 7.08
C VAL A 217 2.07 21.26 6.39
N GLU A 218 3.07 20.66 7.04
CA GLU A 218 3.79 19.50 6.50
C GLU A 218 2.83 18.34 6.20
N ARG A 219 1.94 18.00 7.14
CA ARG A 219 0.90 16.98 6.93
C ARG A 219 -0.01 17.31 5.74
N ALA A 220 -0.41 18.57 5.59
CA ALA A 220 -1.26 19.01 4.49
C ALA A 220 -0.56 18.88 3.12
N ILE A 221 0.72 19.25 3.04
CA ILE A 221 1.53 19.15 1.82
C ILE A 221 1.74 17.69 1.44
N ILE A 222 2.14 16.83 2.39
CA ILE A 222 2.35 15.39 2.14
C ILE A 222 1.07 14.77 1.61
N LYS A 223 -0.07 14.98 2.29
CA LYS A 223 -1.36 14.42 1.87
C LYS A 223 -1.74 14.88 0.47
N LYS A 224 -1.53 16.16 0.15
CA LYS A 224 -1.82 16.69 -1.19
C LYS A 224 -0.89 16.11 -2.25
N GLY A 225 0.37 15.86 -1.91
CA GLY A 225 1.34 15.18 -2.78
C GLY A 225 0.94 13.73 -3.07
N ASP A 226 0.50 12.99 -2.05
CA ASP A 226 0.02 11.62 -2.22
C ASP A 226 -1.24 11.57 -3.09
N GLU A 227 -2.21 12.45 -2.84
CA GLU A 227 -3.40 12.59 -3.69
C GLU A 227 -3.03 12.97 -5.12
N TYR A 228 -2.08 13.88 -5.32
CA TYR A 228 -1.60 14.22 -6.66
C TYR A 228 -0.96 13.03 -7.35
N GLU A 229 -0.17 12.21 -6.65
CA GLU A 229 0.43 11.00 -7.22
C GLU A 229 -0.62 9.90 -7.47
N GLU A 230 -1.65 9.75 -6.63
CA GLU A 230 -2.79 8.86 -6.85
C GLU A 230 -3.65 9.32 -8.03
N GLU A 231 -4.02 10.60 -8.06
CA GLU A 231 -4.70 11.24 -9.18
C GLU A 231 -3.88 11.11 -10.44
N ARG A 232 -2.56 11.32 -10.40
CA ARG A 232 -1.67 11.11 -11.55
C ARG A 232 -1.68 9.65 -12.01
N LYS A 233 -1.68 8.67 -11.09
CA LYS A 233 -1.80 7.23 -11.41
C LYS A 233 -3.17 6.87 -12.00
N GLN A 234 -4.24 7.51 -11.53
CA GLN A 234 -5.62 7.31 -12.02
C GLN A 234 -5.88 8.06 -13.34
N GLN A 235 -5.32 9.26 -13.48
CA GLN A 235 -5.27 10.09 -14.69
C GLN A 235 -4.26 9.58 -15.71
N VAL A 236 -3.50 8.52 -15.42
CA VAL A 236 -3.12 7.56 -16.47
C VAL A 236 -4.38 6.84 -16.95
N VAL A 237 -5.36 7.62 -17.44
CA VAL A 237 -6.13 7.25 -18.62
C VAL A 237 -5.07 6.86 -19.63
N LEU A 238 -5.15 5.65 -20.16
CA LEU A 238 -4.26 5.23 -21.22
C LEU A 238 -4.21 6.37 -22.24
N LYS A 239 -3.00 6.87 -22.52
CA LYS A 239 -2.78 7.88 -23.58
C LYS A 239 -3.46 7.47 -24.90
N TYR A 240 -3.73 6.17 -25.04
CA TYR A 240 -4.38 5.54 -26.17
C TYR A 240 -5.65 4.83 -25.72
N SER A 241 -6.76 5.09 -26.41
CA SER A 241 -8.00 4.33 -26.26
C SER A 241 -7.79 2.84 -26.61
N GLU A 242 -8.69 1.98 -26.13
CA GLU A 242 -8.68 0.54 -26.42
C GLU A 242 -8.66 0.26 -27.94
N ASN A 243 -9.49 0.97 -28.72
CA ASN A 243 -9.52 0.85 -30.18
C ASN A 243 -8.19 1.25 -30.84
N GLN A 244 -7.51 2.27 -30.31
CA GLN A 244 -6.19 2.65 -30.82
C GLN A 244 -5.16 1.56 -30.55
N LEU A 245 -5.17 0.94 -29.35
CA LEU A 245 -4.26 -0.15 -29.02
C LEU A 245 -4.54 -1.42 -29.84
N LEU A 246 -5.82 -1.81 -29.98
CA LEU A 246 -6.22 -2.93 -30.83
C LEU A 246 -5.79 -2.75 -32.29
N SER A 247 -5.76 -1.51 -32.77
CA SER A 247 -5.36 -1.22 -34.15
C SER A 247 -3.86 -1.41 -34.42
N LEU A 248 -3.01 -1.52 -33.40
CA LEU A 248 -1.54 -1.60 -33.53
C LEU A 248 -1.02 -2.92 -34.07
N GLY A 249 -1.89 -3.88 -34.36
CA GLY A 249 -1.52 -5.17 -34.90
C GLY A 249 -2.73 -5.98 -35.31
N ARG A 250 -2.53 -7.28 -35.45
CA ARG A 250 -3.58 -8.26 -35.74
C ARG A 250 -3.56 -9.37 -34.70
N PHE A 251 -4.67 -10.09 -34.61
CA PHE A 251 -4.84 -11.22 -33.70
C PHE A 251 -5.03 -12.50 -34.51
N LYS A 252 -4.32 -13.57 -34.14
CA LYS A 252 -4.41 -14.89 -34.79
C LYS A 252 -4.69 -15.93 -33.72
N TYR A 253 -5.73 -16.74 -33.90
CA TYR A 253 -6.00 -17.85 -32.99
C TYR A 253 -5.04 -19.00 -33.29
N ILE A 254 -4.39 -19.55 -32.26
CA ILE A 254 -3.46 -20.67 -32.40
C ILE A 254 -4.06 -21.88 -31.68
N GLU A 255 -4.57 -22.84 -32.44
CA GLU A 255 -5.24 -24.03 -31.89
C GLU A 255 -4.41 -24.78 -30.84
N PRO A 256 -3.11 -25.08 -31.07
CA PRO A 256 -2.29 -25.74 -30.05
C PRO A 256 -2.23 -25.00 -28.71
N LEU A 257 -2.27 -23.65 -28.72
CA LEU A 257 -2.17 -22.84 -27.51
C LEU A 257 -3.56 -22.46 -26.94
N ASN A 258 -4.62 -22.68 -27.71
CA ASN A 258 -6.02 -22.42 -27.35
C ASN A 258 -6.31 -20.95 -26.94
N HIS A 259 -5.61 -19.99 -27.54
CA HIS A 259 -5.87 -18.56 -27.37
C HIS A 259 -5.41 -17.74 -28.60
N GLU A 260 -5.83 -16.48 -28.65
CA GLU A 260 -5.33 -15.52 -29.65
C GLU A 260 -3.91 -15.07 -29.29
N ILE A 261 -3.08 -14.88 -30.31
CA ILE A 261 -1.78 -14.26 -30.22
C ILE A 261 -1.80 -12.88 -30.88
N PHE A 262 -1.02 -11.93 -30.38
CA PHE A 262 -0.89 -10.59 -30.93
C PHE A 262 0.32 -10.47 -31.86
N ILE A 263 0.10 -10.05 -33.09
CA ILE A 263 1.15 -9.82 -34.09
C ILE A 263 1.20 -8.31 -34.37
N PRO A 264 2.28 -7.60 -33.97
CA PRO A 264 2.35 -6.15 -34.11
C PRO A 264 2.56 -5.71 -35.55
N ASP A 265 2.04 -4.54 -35.89
CA ASP A 265 2.30 -3.83 -37.14
C ASP A 265 3.46 -2.84 -36.94
N ARG A 266 4.59 -3.10 -37.61
CA ARG A 266 5.82 -2.30 -37.45
C ARG A 266 5.59 -0.82 -37.74
N SER A 267 4.81 -0.49 -38.78
CA SER A 267 4.56 0.90 -39.20
C SER A 267 3.74 1.64 -38.14
N LYS A 268 2.77 0.96 -37.52
CA LYS A 268 1.96 1.56 -36.45
C LYS A 268 2.75 1.75 -35.16
N PHE A 269 3.65 0.83 -34.84
CA PHE A 269 4.56 1.00 -33.70
C PHE A 269 5.58 2.13 -33.94
N GLU A 270 6.07 2.30 -35.17
CA GLU A 270 6.90 3.45 -35.54
C GLU A 270 6.15 4.78 -35.33
N MET A 271 4.88 4.85 -35.77
CA MET A 271 4.04 6.04 -35.57
C MET A 271 3.74 6.33 -34.09
N ILE A 272 3.46 5.31 -33.28
CA ILE A 272 3.01 5.50 -31.89
C ILE A 272 4.17 5.79 -30.92
N LEU A 273 5.37 5.27 -31.20
CA LEU A 273 6.55 5.52 -30.36
C LEU A 273 7.12 6.92 -30.58
N GLN A 274 6.85 7.56 -31.73
CA GLN A 274 7.28 8.93 -32.05
C GLN A 274 8.76 9.18 -31.74
N THR A 275 9.59 8.16 -31.92
CA THR A 275 11.02 8.15 -31.58
C THR A 275 11.82 8.07 -32.88
N SER A 276 12.96 8.76 -32.96
CA SER A 276 13.85 8.67 -34.12
C SER A 276 14.37 7.23 -34.28
N LYS A 277 14.64 6.80 -35.53
CA LYS A 277 15.27 5.48 -35.77
C LYS A 277 16.62 5.34 -35.06
N ASP A 278 17.36 6.44 -34.93
CA ASP A 278 18.65 6.48 -34.21
C ASP A 278 18.50 6.27 -32.69
N ASP A 279 17.28 6.39 -32.16
CA ASP A 279 16.96 6.23 -30.75
C ASP A 279 16.35 4.87 -30.42
N TYR A 280 16.15 3.99 -31.40
CA TYR A 280 15.65 2.64 -31.15
C TYR A 280 16.68 1.81 -30.40
N CYS A 281 16.27 1.23 -29.27
CA CYS A 281 17.13 0.40 -28.45
C CYS A 281 16.32 -0.54 -27.56
N VAL A 282 17.00 -1.49 -26.93
CA VAL A 282 16.39 -2.50 -26.05
C VAL A 282 15.62 -1.86 -24.88
N GLU A 283 16.04 -0.72 -24.35
CA GLU A 283 15.37 -0.02 -23.24
C GLU A 283 14.20 0.89 -23.66
N LYS A 284 14.09 1.23 -24.96
CA LYS A 284 13.03 2.12 -25.48
C LYS A 284 12.00 1.37 -26.34
N GLY A 285 12.36 0.20 -26.87
CA GLY A 285 11.61 -0.51 -27.89
C GLY A 285 12.15 -0.21 -29.29
N ASN A 286 11.94 -1.14 -30.21
CA ASN A 286 12.50 -1.05 -31.56
C ASN A 286 11.48 -1.58 -32.61
N PRO A 287 10.76 -0.69 -33.30
CA PRO A 287 9.82 -1.05 -34.36
C PRO A 287 10.44 -1.82 -35.53
N THR A 288 11.76 -1.78 -35.70
CA THR A 288 12.45 -2.52 -36.77
C THR A 288 12.96 -3.88 -36.31
N SER A 289 12.74 -4.27 -35.05
CA SER A 289 13.08 -5.61 -34.58
C SER A 289 12.23 -6.67 -35.29
N ASP A 290 12.79 -7.84 -35.51
CA ASP A 290 12.05 -9.02 -35.98
C ASP A 290 11.37 -9.77 -34.83
N PHE A 291 11.62 -9.38 -33.58
CA PHE A 291 11.06 -10.01 -32.39
C PHE A 291 9.97 -9.16 -31.74
N PHE A 292 8.97 -9.84 -31.18
CA PHE A 292 7.89 -9.20 -30.43
C PHE A 292 7.34 -10.09 -29.32
N VAL A 293 6.63 -9.48 -28.36
CA VAL A 293 5.87 -10.20 -27.34
C VAL A 293 4.47 -10.45 -27.87
N SER A 294 4.12 -11.71 -28.05
CA SER A 294 2.89 -12.17 -28.69
C SER A 294 1.76 -12.42 -27.68
N ALA A 295 2.12 -12.86 -26.47
CA ALA A 295 1.21 -13.03 -25.33
C ALA A 295 1.98 -12.97 -24.01
N ILE A 296 1.26 -12.66 -22.93
CA ILE A 296 1.81 -12.57 -21.56
C ILE A 296 0.97 -13.45 -20.65
N TYR A 297 1.60 -14.48 -20.10
CA TYR A 297 0.93 -15.42 -19.23
C TYR A 297 0.98 -14.93 -17.79
N THR A 298 -0.19 -14.87 -17.15
CA THR A 298 -0.31 -14.39 -15.77
C THR A 298 -1.12 -15.33 -14.90
N ASP A 299 -0.75 -15.39 -13.63
CA ASP A 299 -1.55 -15.96 -12.55
C ASP A 299 -1.95 -14.80 -11.63
N ASN A 300 -3.24 -14.43 -11.68
CA ASN A 300 -3.79 -13.26 -11.03
C ASN A 300 -3.02 -11.97 -11.42
N LYS A 301 -2.14 -11.48 -10.53
CA LYS A 301 -1.37 -10.25 -10.74
C LYS A 301 0.08 -10.50 -11.19
N ASN A 302 0.56 -11.74 -11.14
CA ASN A 302 1.96 -12.10 -11.36
C ASN A 302 2.19 -12.59 -12.79
N ILE A 303 3.20 -12.03 -13.47
CA ILE A 303 3.62 -12.52 -14.78
C ILE A 303 4.42 -13.80 -14.58
N LYS A 304 4.02 -14.87 -15.29
CA LYS A 304 4.63 -16.20 -15.23
C LYS A 304 5.53 -16.48 -16.42
N GLY A 305 5.18 -15.96 -17.60
CA GLY A 305 6.00 -16.11 -18.80
C GLY A 305 5.53 -15.24 -19.96
N PHE A 306 6.29 -15.33 -21.05
CA PHE A 306 6.08 -14.57 -22.28
C PHE A 306 6.08 -15.52 -23.47
N LEU A 307 5.10 -15.36 -24.36
CA LEU A 307 5.15 -15.91 -25.70
C LEU A 307 5.83 -14.87 -26.60
N ILE A 308 6.90 -15.25 -27.27
CA ILE A 308 7.73 -14.42 -28.12
C ILE A 308 7.54 -14.85 -29.57
N GLY A 309 7.18 -13.91 -30.43
CA GLY A 309 7.13 -14.11 -31.87
C GLY A 309 8.40 -13.62 -32.55
N HIS A 310 8.77 -14.27 -33.65
CA HIS A 310 9.89 -13.93 -34.51
C HIS A 310 9.44 -13.96 -35.98
N PHE A 311 9.57 -12.84 -36.68
CA PHE A 311 9.32 -12.75 -38.12
C PHE A 311 10.48 -13.37 -38.90
N LEU A 312 10.20 -14.37 -39.73
CA LEU A 312 11.21 -15.09 -40.51
C LEU A 312 11.54 -14.43 -41.86
N GLY A 313 10.81 -13.38 -42.25
CA GLY A 313 11.07 -12.61 -43.47
C GLY A 313 10.57 -13.24 -44.77
N GLU A 314 10.07 -14.48 -44.73
CA GLU A 314 9.35 -15.12 -45.82
C GLU A 314 7.84 -14.89 -45.64
N LEU A 315 7.15 -14.57 -46.74
CA LEU A 315 5.69 -14.57 -46.77
C LEU A 315 5.23 -16.01 -46.98
N ASP A 316 4.23 -16.45 -46.22
CA ASP A 316 3.56 -17.72 -46.42
C ASP A 316 2.73 -17.72 -47.72
N GLU A 317 2.14 -18.86 -48.07
CA GLU A 317 1.34 -19.02 -49.29
C GLU A 317 0.11 -18.07 -49.37
N ASN A 318 -0.21 -17.36 -48.28
CA ASN A 318 -1.32 -16.41 -48.18
C ASN A 318 -0.84 -14.94 -48.06
N ASP A 319 0.41 -14.65 -48.40
CA ASP A 319 1.04 -13.33 -48.23
C ASP A 319 1.06 -12.84 -46.76
N GLU A 320 1.05 -13.74 -45.77
CA GLU A 320 1.27 -13.40 -44.37
C GLU A 320 2.74 -13.61 -43.99
N GLU A 321 3.33 -12.71 -43.20
CA GLU A 321 4.68 -12.95 -42.64
C GLU A 321 4.71 -14.27 -41.86
N ASP A 322 5.68 -15.14 -42.20
CA ASP A 322 5.95 -16.37 -41.47
C ASP A 322 6.52 -16.05 -40.09
N ILE A 323 5.98 -16.71 -39.07
CA ILE A 323 6.24 -16.39 -37.66
C ILE A 323 6.58 -17.67 -36.89
N SER A 324 7.74 -17.68 -36.25
CA SER A 324 8.09 -18.66 -35.22
C SER A 324 7.68 -18.17 -33.83
N LEU A 325 7.20 -19.09 -32.99
CA LEU A 325 6.79 -18.81 -31.61
C LEU A 325 7.72 -19.53 -30.62
N TYR A 326 8.15 -18.80 -29.60
CA TYR A 326 8.95 -19.30 -28.49
C TYR A 326 8.28 -18.93 -27.18
N CYS A 327 8.32 -19.78 -26.17
CA CYS A 327 7.89 -19.40 -24.82
C CYS A 327 9.12 -19.24 -23.93
N THR A 328 9.07 -18.31 -22.98
CA THR A 328 10.07 -18.19 -21.92
C THR A 328 9.39 -17.93 -20.58
N PRO A 329 9.79 -18.64 -19.52
CA PRO A 329 9.42 -18.26 -18.16
C PRO A 329 9.91 -16.85 -17.84
N ALA A 330 9.18 -16.14 -16.99
CA ALA A 330 9.49 -14.75 -16.65
C ALA A 330 10.85 -14.60 -15.97
N ASN A 331 11.26 -15.60 -15.18
CA ASN A 331 12.58 -15.65 -14.54
C ASN A 331 13.71 -15.93 -15.53
N ASP A 332 13.39 -16.46 -16.70
CA ASP A 332 14.36 -16.88 -17.73
C ASP A 332 14.49 -15.88 -18.88
N ILE A 333 13.83 -14.72 -18.80
CA ILE A 333 13.96 -13.69 -19.83
C ILE A 333 15.41 -13.19 -19.98
N ALA A 334 16.16 -13.11 -18.87
CA ALA A 334 17.56 -12.72 -18.89
C ALA A 334 18.44 -13.76 -19.61
N PRO A 335 18.36 -15.06 -19.29
CA PRO A 335 18.92 -16.13 -20.10
C PRO A 335 18.51 -16.09 -21.58
N PHE A 336 17.23 -15.90 -21.88
CA PHE A 336 16.72 -15.84 -23.25
C PHE A 336 17.43 -14.76 -24.07
N VAL A 337 17.51 -13.54 -23.55
CA VAL A 337 18.19 -12.42 -24.22
C VAL A 337 19.67 -12.71 -24.43
N LYS A 338 20.34 -13.27 -23.41
CA LYS A 338 21.76 -13.62 -23.50
C LYS A 338 22.03 -14.66 -24.59
N ASN A 339 21.12 -15.61 -24.78
CA ASN A 339 21.23 -16.67 -25.76
C ASN A 339 20.75 -16.26 -27.18
N ASN A 340 20.12 -15.08 -27.31
CA ASN A 340 19.64 -14.54 -28.58
C ASN A 340 20.31 -13.19 -28.87
N PRO A 341 21.49 -13.17 -29.52
CA PRO A 341 22.26 -11.95 -29.78
C PRO A 341 21.45 -10.86 -30.50
N ILE A 342 20.57 -11.27 -31.42
CA ILE A 342 19.70 -10.37 -32.18
C ILE A 342 18.70 -9.66 -31.25
N VAL A 343 18.10 -10.38 -30.29
CA VAL A 343 17.19 -9.78 -29.29
C VAL A 343 17.96 -8.85 -28.35
N ASN A 344 19.20 -9.20 -28.01
CA ASN A 344 20.05 -8.36 -27.16
C ASN A 344 20.50 -7.06 -27.86
N GLU A 345 20.57 -7.04 -29.18
CA GLU A 345 20.92 -5.86 -29.97
C GLU A 345 19.69 -5.05 -30.36
N ASN A 346 18.68 -5.72 -30.91
CA ASN A 346 17.51 -5.09 -31.53
C ASN A 346 16.28 -5.06 -30.63
N GLY A 347 16.21 -5.83 -29.56
CA GLY A 347 15.08 -5.81 -28.63
C GLY A 347 13.78 -6.30 -29.25
N PHE A 348 12.65 -5.70 -28.86
CA PHE A 348 11.31 -6.07 -29.30
C PHE A 348 10.55 -4.87 -29.88
N ILE A 349 9.58 -5.14 -30.76
CA ILE A 349 8.68 -4.11 -31.31
C ILE A 349 7.80 -3.49 -30.21
N ASN A 350 7.05 -4.34 -29.51
CA ASN A 350 6.01 -3.92 -28.56
C ASN A 350 6.45 -3.99 -27.08
N ALA A 351 7.73 -4.27 -26.82
CA ALA A 351 8.29 -4.41 -25.49
C ALA A 351 9.66 -3.74 -25.35
N ARG A 352 10.00 -3.39 -24.11
CA ARG A 352 11.30 -2.84 -23.73
C ARG A 352 11.83 -3.48 -22.47
N PHE A 353 13.15 -3.51 -22.32
CA PHE A 353 13.83 -4.07 -21.17
C PHE A 353 13.93 -3.06 -20.03
N LEU A 354 13.46 -3.47 -18.85
CA LEU A 354 13.76 -2.79 -17.60
C LEU A 354 14.83 -3.58 -16.85
N LYS A 355 16.03 -3.02 -16.83
CA LYS A 355 17.17 -3.54 -16.07
C LYS A 355 17.05 -3.12 -14.61
N ARG A 356 17.10 -4.08 -13.69
CA ARG A 356 17.19 -3.83 -12.25
C ARG A 356 18.47 -4.46 -11.71
N THR A 357 19.27 -3.64 -11.03
CA THR A 357 20.47 -4.10 -10.32
C THR A 357 20.11 -4.28 -8.85
N SER A 358 20.24 -5.50 -8.35
CA SER A 358 20.04 -5.79 -6.94
C SER A 358 21.12 -5.12 -6.09
N ARG A 359 20.69 -4.32 -5.10
CA ARG A 359 21.61 -3.64 -4.17
C ARG A 359 22.34 -4.61 -3.23
N LYS A 360 21.85 -5.84 -3.05
CA LYS A 360 22.42 -6.83 -2.11
C LYS A 360 23.59 -7.63 -2.69
N ASN A 361 23.58 -7.92 -3.99
CA ASN A 361 24.53 -8.85 -4.64
C ASN A 361 24.97 -8.38 -6.03
N GLN A 362 24.59 -7.17 -6.45
CA GLN A 362 24.85 -6.62 -7.79
C GLN A 362 24.31 -7.47 -8.96
N SER A 363 23.45 -8.46 -8.71
CA SER A 363 22.85 -9.25 -9.79
C SER A 363 21.93 -8.39 -10.64
N ILE A 364 22.03 -8.53 -11.96
CA ILE A 364 21.16 -7.87 -12.92
C ILE A 364 19.96 -8.79 -13.17
N SER A 365 18.75 -8.29 -12.94
CA SER A 365 17.53 -8.89 -13.46
C SER A 365 16.95 -8.04 -14.59
N TYR A 366 16.39 -8.72 -15.59
CA TYR A 366 15.64 -8.10 -16.67
C TYR A 366 14.16 -8.40 -16.47
N SER A 367 13.33 -7.42 -16.81
CA SER A 367 11.88 -7.59 -16.93
C SER A 367 11.40 -6.87 -18.17
N LEU A 368 10.30 -7.32 -18.77
CA LEU A 368 9.69 -6.66 -19.91
C LEU A 368 8.59 -5.70 -19.47
N GLN A 369 8.51 -4.57 -20.16
CA GLN A 369 7.39 -3.64 -20.13
C GLN A 369 6.96 -3.33 -21.56
N SER A 370 5.76 -2.76 -21.75
CA SER A 370 5.38 -2.24 -23.06
C SER A 370 6.40 -1.21 -23.56
N SER A 371 6.68 -1.20 -24.86
CA SER A 371 7.44 -0.13 -25.50
C SER A 371 6.67 1.19 -25.50
N ILE A 372 5.34 1.16 -25.40
CA ILE A 372 4.50 2.33 -25.41
C ILE A 372 4.53 3.01 -24.03
N SER A 373 5.08 4.22 -23.99
CA SER A 373 5.18 5.00 -22.75
C SER A 373 3.80 5.24 -22.12
N GLY A 374 3.68 4.93 -20.82
CA GLY A 374 2.43 5.07 -20.06
C GLY A 374 1.42 3.94 -20.25
N VAL A 375 1.70 2.93 -21.08
CA VAL A 375 0.84 1.76 -21.26
C VAL A 375 1.43 0.55 -20.54
N SER A 376 0.70 0.00 -19.58
CA SER A 376 1.04 -1.29 -18.99
C SER A 376 0.62 -2.42 -19.94
N PHE A 377 1.35 -3.53 -19.96
CA PHE A 377 0.93 -4.73 -20.67
C PHE A 377 -0.48 -5.21 -20.30
N LYS A 378 -0.87 -5.05 -19.04
CA LYS A 378 -2.23 -5.40 -18.56
C LYS A 378 -3.32 -4.54 -19.18
N ASN A 379 -2.94 -3.36 -19.68
CA ASN A 379 -3.83 -2.42 -20.31
C ASN A 379 -3.79 -2.56 -21.85
N PHE A 380 -2.94 -3.43 -22.37
CA PHE A 380 -2.93 -3.77 -23.80
C PHE A 380 -3.97 -4.87 -24.04
N PRO A 381 -5.07 -4.57 -24.77
CA PRO A 381 -6.17 -5.50 -24.93
C PRO A 381 -5.71 -6.81 -25.56
N LYS A 382 -6.21 -7.94 -25.04
CA LYS A 382 -5.96 -9.29 -25.54
C LYS A 382 -4.49 -9.75 -25.56
N LEU A 383 -3.57 -8.99 -24.96
CA LEU A 383 -2.16 -9.40 -24.83
C LEU A 383 -1.92 -10.28 -23.58
N VAL A 384 -2.79 -10.17 -22.57
CA VAL A 384 -2.69 -10.93 -21.32
C VAL A 384 -3.58 -12.17 -21.36
N VAL A 385 -2.99 -13.31 -21.03
CA VAL A 385 -3.65 -14.62 -20.93
C VAL A 385 -3.56 -15.09 -19.48
N GLU A 386 -4.71 -15.26 -18.84
CA GLU A 386 -4.79 -15.80 -17.48
C GLU A 386 -4.62 -17.33 -17.51
N MET A 387 -3.68 -17.85 -16.73
CA MET A 387 -3.29 -19.26 -16.77
C MET A 387 -2.91 -19.76 -15.38
N ASN A 388 -3.65 -20.76 -14.89
CA ASN A 388 -3.50 -21.30 -13.54
C ASN A 388 -2.29 -22.25 -13.39
N ASN A 389 -1.83 -22.89 -14.46
CA ASN A 389 -0.71 -23.84 -14.43
C ASN A 389 0.27 -23.61 -15.59
N PHE A 390 1.00 -22.49 -15.53
CA PHE A 390 1.95 -22.11 -16.58
C PHE A 390 3.08 -23.14 -16.79
N ASP A 391 3.57 -23.76 -15.70
CA ASP A 391 4.70 -24.69 -15.79
C ASP A 391 4.33 -25.94 -16.60
N GLU A 392 3.13 -26.50 -16.38
CA GLU A 392 2.63 -27.65 -17.15
C GLU A 392 2.44 -27.31 -18.63
N PHE A 393 1.86 -26.14 -18.93
CA PHE A 393 1.71 -25.63 -20.29
C PHE A 393 3.07 -25.44 -20.99
N TYR A 394 4.05 -24.86 -20.29
CA TYR A 394 5.39 -24.65 -20.84
C TYR A 394 6.07 -25.99 -21.19
N GLU A 395 5.97 -26.98 -20.30
CA GLU A 395 6.52 -28.31 -20.53
C GLU A 395 5.82 -29.07 -21.67
N GLU A 396 4.50 -28.94 -21.78
CA GLU A 396 3.72 -29.62 -22.82
C GLU A 396 4.06 -29.13 -24.23
N PHE A 397 4.21 -27.81 -24.40
CA PHE A 397 4.28 -27.17 -25.72
C PHE A 397 5.69 -26.68 -26.11
N PHE A 398 6.60 -26.45 -25.16
CA PHE A 398 7.85 -25.74 -25.43
C PHE A 398 9.13 -26.36 -24.84
N SER A 399 9.06 -27.38 -23.96
CA SER A 399 10.27 -27.99 -23.37
C SER A 399 10.83 -29.20 -24.14
N LYS A 400 10.23 -29.58 -25.27
CA LYS A 400 10.66 -30.73 -26.09
C LYS A 400 11.63 -30.38 -27.22
#